data_AF-A0A7J7U945-F1
#
_entry.id   AF-A0A7J7U945-F1
#
_cell.length_a   1.000
_cell.length_b   1.000
_cell.length_c   1.000
_cell.angle_alpha   90.00
_cell.angle_beta   90.00
_cell.angle_gamma   90.00
#
_symmetry.space_group_name_H-M   'P 1'
#
loop_
_entity.id
_entity.type
_entity.pdbx_description
1 polymer ?
#
loop_
_entity_poly.entity_id
_entity_poly.type
_entity_poly.pdbx_seq_one_letter_code
_entity_poly.pdbx_strand_id
1 'polypeptide(L)'
;MDRLGSFSSDPSDKPPCRGCSSYLMEPYIKCAECGPPPFFLCLQCFTRGFEYKKHQSDHTYEIMTSDFPVLDPSWTAQEEMALLEAVMDCGFGNWQDVANQMCTKTKEECEKHYMKHFINNPLFASTLLNLKQAEEAKTADTAIPFHSAEDPPRPTFDSLLSRDMAGYMPARADFIEEFDNYAEWDLRDIDFVEDDSDILHGRRSAPPLNLTGLPGTEKLNEKEKELCQMVRLVPGAYLEYKSALLNECNKQGGLRLAQARALIKIDVNKTRKIYDFLIREGYITKA
;
A
#
# COMPACT_ATOMS: atom_id res chain seq x y z
N MET A 1 -2.55 -24.66 -20.82
CA MET A 1 -3.43 -24.66 -19.63
C MET A 1 -2.53 -24.97 -18.46
N ASP A 2 -1.73 -23.97 -18.18
CA ASP A 2 -0.61 -24.01 -17.27
C ASP A 2 -1.20 -23.87 -15.87
N ARG A 3 -0.89 -24.87 -15.03
CA ARG A 3 -1.33 -24.91 -13.65
C ARG A 3 -0.65 -23.74 -12.94
N LEU A 4 -1.43 -22.72 -12.57
CA LEU A 4 -0.99 -21.73 -11.60
C LEU A 4 -0.72 -22.49 -10.29
N GLY A 5 0.56 -22.67 -9.98
CA GLY A 5 0.97 -23.20 -8.69
C GLY A 5 0.59 -22.22 -7.60
N SER A 6 0.07 -22.74 -6.49
CA SER A 6 -0.16 -21.98 -5.26
C SER A 6 1.16 -21.31 -4.85
N PHE A 7 1.11 -20.00 -4.60
CA PHE A 7 2.27 -19.16 -4.24
C PHE A 7 2.94 -19.53 -2.91
N SER A 8 2.48 -20.55 -2.18
CA SER A 8 3.09 -21.09 -0.96
C SER A 8 3.69 -22.50 -1.14
N SER A 9 3.63 -23.06 -2.35
CA SER A 9 4.13 -24.40 -2.67
C SER A 9 5.46 -24.42 -3.43
N ASP A 10 6.27 -23.35 -3.32
CA ASP A 10 7.65 -23.39 -3.82
C ASP A 10 8.46 -24.38 -2.95
N PRO A 11 9.05 -25.44 -3.53
CA PRO A 11 9.95 -26.35 -2.80
C PRO A 11 11.10 -25.61 -2.09
N SER A 12 11.40 -24.38 -2.48
CA SER A 12 12.47 -23.54 -1.92
C SER A 12 12.18 -22.99 -0.52
N ASP A 13 10.93 -22.88 -0.10
CA ASP A 13 10.56 -22.35 1.23
C ASP A 13 10.56 -23.42 2.33
N LYS A 14 10.65 -24.70 1.96
CA LYS A 14 10.62 -25.80 2.94
C LYS A 14 12.00 -26.00 3.56
N PRO A 15 12.14 -25.95 4.90
CA PRO A 15 13.44 -26.12 5.53
C PRO A 15 14.02 -27.51 5.23
N PRO A 16 15.34 -27.63 4.96
CA PRO A 16 15.97 -28.92 4.76
C PRO A 16 16.19 -29.65 6.10
N CYS A 17 16.03 -30.97 6.09
CA CYS A 17 16.38 -31.83 7.21
C CYS A 17 17.88 -31.73 7.52
N ARG A 18 18.24 -31.49 8.78
CA ARG A 18 19.66 -31.41 9.19
C ARG A 18 20.40 -32.76 9.11
N GLY A 19 19.66 -33.88 9.07
CA GLY A 19 20.25 -35.21 8.98
C GLY A 19 20.50 -35.70 7.55
N CYS A 20 19.51 -35.58 6.67
CA CYS A 20 19.57 -36.11 5.30
C CYS A 20 19.56 -35.03 4.20
N SER A 21 19.48 -33.75 4.56
CA SER A 21 19.41 -32.60 3.64
C SER A 21 18.23 -32.62 2.66
N SER A 22 17.28 -33.54 2.81
CA SER A 22 16.04 -33.53 2.02
C SER A 22 15.10 -32.43 2.51
N TYR A 23 14.30 -31.88 1.61
CA TYR A 23 13.22 -30.97 1.95
C TYR A 23 12.23 -31.64 2.91
N LEU A 24 11.86 -30.92 3.97
CA LEU A 24 10.91 -31.43 4.95
C LEU A 24 9.48 -31.32 4.42
N MET A 25 8.73 -32.40 4.58
CA MET A 25 7.30 -32.45 4.38
C MET A 25 6.68 -32.67 5.76
N GLU A 26 5.58 -31.98 6.06
CA GLU A 26 4.84 -32.21 7.29
C GLU A 26 4.29 -33.66 7.33
N PRO A 27 4.28 -34.31 8.50
CA PRO A 27 4.78 -33.81 9.79
C PRO A 27 6.32 -33.97 9.93
N TYR A 28 6.97 -32.98 10.53
CA TYR A 28 8.42 -33.02 10.83
C TYR A 28 8.72 -32.55 12.26
N ILE A 29 9.95 -32.82 12.72
CA ILE A 29 10.36 -32.55 14.10
C ILE A 29 11.20 -31.29 14.17
N LYS A 30 10.87 -30.41 15.11
CA LYS A 30 11.68 -29.27 15.53
C LYS A 30 12.24 -29.54 16.92
N CYS A 31 13.56 -29.45 17.09
CA CYS A 31 14.16 -29.53 18.42
C CYS A 31 13.85 -28.26 19.21
N ALA A 32 13.34 -28.38 20.44
CA ALA A 32 12.99 -27.25 21.30
C ALA A 32 14.22 -26.62 21.98
N GLU A 33 15.33 -27.36 22.07
CA GLU A 33 16.54 -26.93 22.79
C GLU A 33 17.62 -26.36 21.86
N CYS A 34 17.59 -26.71 20.57
CA CYS A 34 18.63 -26.32 19.62
C CYS A 34 18.28 -25.03 18.86
N GLY A 35 19.08 -23.99 19.08
CA GLY A 35 19.08 -22.77 18.26
C GLY A 35 20.03 -21.68 18.81
N PRO A 36 20.28 -20.59 18.05
CA PRO A 36 20.03 -20.39 16.61
C PRO A 36 21.19 -20.88 15.72
N PRO A 37 20.95 -21.39 14.48
CA PRO A 37 19.65 -21.52 13.78
C PRO A 37 18.81 -22.71 14.26
N PRO A 38 17.48 -22.70 14.03
CA PRO A 38 16.60 -23.80 14.43
C PRO A 38 17.00 -25.12 13.76
N PHE A 39 16.75 -26.22 14.49
CA PHE A 39 17.15 -27.56 14.11
C PHE A 39 15.94 -28.42 13.78
N PHE A 40 15.82 -28.79 12.51
CA PHE A 40 14.71 -29.56 11.98
C PHE A 40 15.15 -30.93 11.47
N LEU A 41 14.33 -31.95 11.74
CA LEU A 41 14.57 -33.34 11.33
C LEU A 41 13.33 -33.94 10.67
N CYS A 42 13.54 -34.77 9.66
CA CYS A 42 12.49 -35.64 9.15
C CYS A 42 12.27 -36.80 10.13
N LEU A 43 11.09 -37.42 10.08
CA LEU A 43 10.74 -38.55 10.95
C LEU A 43 11.75 -39.70 10.87
N GLN A 44 12.34 -39.95 9.70
CA GLN A 44 13.33 -41.01 9.51
C GLN A 44 14.65 -40.70 10.23
N CYS A 45 15.13 -39.45 10.18
CA CYS A 45 16.33 -39.06 10.91
C CYS A 45 16.08 -39.03 12.43
N PHE A 46 14.89 -38.58 12.84
CA PHE A 46 14.51 -38.56 14.24
C PHE A 46 14.44 -39.97 14.85
N THR A 47 13.74 -40.91 14.20
CA THR A 47 13.60 -42.30 14.67
C THR A 47 14.92 -43.09 14.66
N ARG A 48 15.90 -42.66 13.87
CA ARG A 48 17.27 -43.22 13.90
C ARG A 48 18.14 -42.66 15.04
N GLY A 49 17.63 -41.70 15.81
CA GLY A 49 18.41 -41.02 16.85
C GLY A 49 19.54 -40.20 16.26
N PHE A 50 19.28 -39.42 15.20
CA PHE A 50 20.31 -38.60 14.56
C PHE A 50 20.83 -37.53 15.52
N GLU A 51 22.13 -37.57 15.83
CA GLU A 51 22.81 -36.60 16.69
C GLU A 51 23.84 -35.82 15.90
N TYR A 52 23.93 -34.51 16.15
CA TYR A 52 24.88 -33.67 15.43
C TYR A 52 25.30 -32.45 16.23
N LYS A 53 26.61 -32.32 16.45
CA LYS A 53 27.23 -31.22 17.21
C LYS A 53 26.60 -31.08 18.60
N LYS A 54 25.74 -30.07 18.78
CA LYS A 54 25.06 -29.75 20.04
C LYS A 54 23.70 -30.42 20.17
N HIS A 55 23.18 -31.02 19.10
CA HIS A 55 21.90 -31.73 19.13
C HIS A 55 22.10 -33.17 19.59
N GLN A 56 21.35 -33.56 20.62
CA GLN A 56 21.25 -34.92 21.13
C GLN A 56 19.85 -35.49 20.87
N SER A 57 19.74 -36.81 20.77
CA SER A 57 18.49 -37.50 20.42
C SER A 57 17.45 -37.49 21.54
N ASP A 58 17.85 -37.12 22.76
CA ASP A 58 17.02 -37.01 23.96
C ASP A 58 16.48 -35.59 24.21
N HIS A 59 16.86 -34.62 23.37
CA HIS A 59 16.33 -33.27 23.47
C HIS A 59 14.81 -33.25 23.31
N THR A 60 14.17 -32.37 24.09
CA THR A 60 12.76 -32.04 23.94
C THR A 60 12.47 -31.52 22.52
N TYR A 61 11.31 -31.88 22.00
CA TYR A 61 10.96 -31.65 20.61
C TYR A 61 9.49 -31.28 20.43
N GLU A 62 9.23 -30.55 19.35
CA GLU A 62 7.91 -30.15 18.88
C GLU A 62 7.62 -30.84 17.55
N ILE A 63 6.42 -31.37 17.39
CA ILE A 63 5.95 -31.94 16.13
C ILE A 63 5.27 -30.83 15.35
N MET A 64 5.82 -30.49 14.19
CA MET A 64 5.27 -29.51 13.26
C MET A 64 4.29 -30.21 12.34
N THR A 65 3.01 -29.89 12.46
CA THR A 65 1.92 -30.44 11.65
C THR A 65 0.77 -29.45 11.57
N SER A 66 0.06 -29.44 10.45
CA SER A 66 -1.12 -28.57 10.20
C SER A 66 -2.44 -29.36 10.07
N ASP A 67 -2.43 -30.64 10.47
CA ASP A 67 -3.54 -31.60 10.35
C ASP A 67 -4.51 -31.60 11.54
N PHE A 68 -4.68 -30.47 12.22
CA PHE A 68 -5.55 -30.33 13.40
C PHE A 68 -6.63 -29.26 13.18
N PRO A 69 -7.82 -29.40 13.78
CA PRO A 69 -8.89 -28.41 13.62
C PRO A 69 -8.63 -27.13 14.41
N VAL A 70 -8.92 -25.97 13.81
CA VAL A 70 -8.70 -24.65 14.43
C VAL A 70 -10.02 -23.99 14.81
N LEU A 71 -10.90 -23.74 13.83
CA LEU A 71 -12.15 -22.98 14.02
C LEU A 71 -13.38 -23.89 14.05
N ASP A 72 -13.37 -24.92 13.20
CA ASP A 72 -14.43 -25.91 13.10
C ASP A 72 -13.82 -27.32 13.16
N PRO A 73 -14.41 -28.27 13.91
CA PRO A 73 -13.93 -29.65 13.96
C PRO A 73 -13.84 -30.36 12.60
N SER A 74 -14.55 -29.86 11.59
CA SER A 74 -14.53 -30.38 10.22
C SER A 74 -13.49 -29.73 9.29
N TRP A 75 -12.74 -28.75 9.79
CA TRP A 75 -11.74 -27.98 9.05
C TRP A 75 -10.38 -28.01 9.73
N THR A 76 -9.36 -28.50 9.03
CA THR A 76 -7.96 -28.51 9.50
C THR A 76 -7.28 -27.15 9.32
N ALA A 77 -6.23 -26.87 10.09
CA ALA A 77 -5.42 -25.66 9.96
C ALA A 77 -4.89 -25.49 8.53
N GLN A 78 -4.49 -26.61 7.89
CA GLN A 78 -4.08 -26.61 6.49
C GLN A 78 -5.21 -26.19 5.53
N GLU A 79 -6.44 -26.67 5.74
CA GLU A 79 -7.60 -26.25 4.94
C GLU A 79 -7.96 -24.78 5.19
N GLU A 80 -7.84 -24.27 6.42
CA GLU A 80 -8.09 -22.86 6.72
C GLU A 80 -7.08 -21.94 5.99
N MET A 81 -5.79 -22.30 6.02
CA MET A 81 -4.76 -21.55 5.29
C MET A 81 -5.00 -21.60 3.79
N ALA A 82 -5.26 -22.79 3.24
CA ALA A 82 -5.54 -22.96 1.82
C ALA A 82 -6.78 -22.17 1.37
N LEU A 83 -7.81 -22.04 2.22
CA LEU A 83 -9.01 -21.27 1.91
C LEU A 83 -8.69 -19.79 1.77
N LEU A 84 -7.92 -19.24 2.70
CA LEU A 84 -7.53 -17.83 2.67
C LEU A 84 -6.62 -17.51 1.48
N GLU A 85 -5.64 -18.38 1.19
CA GLU A 85 -4.80 -18.26 -0.01
C GLU A 85 -5.64 -18.31 -1.28
N ALA A 86 -6.55 -19.28 -1.40
CA ALA A 86 -7.41 -19.42 -2.56
C ALA A 86 -8.35 -18.22 -2.74
N VAL A 87 -8.87 -17.64 -1.65
CA VAL A 87 -9.69 -16.41 -1.70
C VAL A 87 -8.85 -15.19 -2.11
N MET A 88 -7.59 -15.13 -1.67
CA MET A 88 -6.65 -14.08 -2.07
C MET A 88 -6.31 -14.17 -3.57
N ASP A 89 -6.05 -15.38 -4.09
CA ASP A 89 -5.67 -15.62 -5.47
C ASP A 89 -6.86 -15.49 -6.45
N CYS A 90 -8.00 -16.12 -6.12
CA CYS A 90 -9.17 -16.19 -7.00
C CYS A 90 -10.13 -15.01 -6.85
N GLY A 91 -9.97 -14.21 -5.79
CA GLY A 91 -10.84 -13.10 -5.45
C GLY A 91 -12.11 -13.51 -4.69
N PHE A 92 -12.56 -12.62 -3.82
CA PHE A 92 -13.77 -12.82 -3.02
C PHE A 92 -15.02 -12.97 -3.90
N GLY A 93 -15.85 -13.99 -3.59
CA GLY A 93 -17.08 -14.29 -4.33
C GLY A 93 -16.90 -15.29 -5.47
N ASN A 94 -15.66 -15.57 -5.90
CA ASN A 94 -15.38 -16.58 -6.92
C ASN A 94 -15.22 -17.99 -6.32
N TRP A 95 -16.24 -18.46 -5.59
CA TRP A 95 -16.18 -19.69 -4.81
C TRP A 95 -15.95 -20.97 -5.63
N GLN A 96 -16.27 -20.92 -6.93
CA GLN A 96 -16.04 -22.05 -7.82
C GLN A 96 -14.54 -22.29 -8.04
N ASP A 97 -13.77 -21.23 -8.29
CA ASP A 97 -12.32 -21.32 -8.47
C ASP A 97 -11.60 -21.53 -7.13
N VAL A 98 -12.10 -20.92 -6.04
CA VAL A 98 -11.62 -21.19 -4.68
C VAL A 98 -11.73 -22.68 -4.33
N ALA A 99 -12.89 -23.30 -4.58
CA ALA A 99 -13.08 -24.73 -4.34
C ALA A 99 -12.17 -25.60 -5.23
N ASN A 100 -11.96 -25.19 -6.49
CA ASN A 100 -11.04 -25.88 -7.40
C ASN A 100 -9.59 -25.84 -6.87
N GLN A 101 -9.16 -24.73 -6.28
CA GLN A 101 -7.83 -24.59 -5.68
C GLN A 101 -7.71 -25.37 -4.37
N MET A 102 -8.77 -25.36 -3.56
CA MET A 102 -8.84 -26.10 -2.28
C MET A 102 -8.80 -27.62 -2.46
N CYS A 103 -9.45 -28.16 -3.50
CA CYS A 103 -9.58 -29.59 -3.81
C CYS A 103 -10.23 -30.49 -2.73
N THR A 104 -10.43 -30.02 -1.51
CA THR A 104 -10.94 -30.81 -0.36
C THR A 104 -12.39 -30.54 -0.02
N LYS A 105 -12.88 -29.32 -0.30
CA LYS A 105 -14.23 -28.83 0.06
C LYS A 105 -14.98 -28.31 -1.17
N THR A 106 -16.31 -28.32 -1.12
CA THR A 106 -17.13 -27.74 -2.20
C THR A 106 -17.24 -26.22 -2.09
N LYS A 107 -17.69 -25.56 -3.16
CA LYS A 107 -17.87 -24.10 -3.16
C LYS A 107 -18.85 -23.61 -2.10
N GLU A 108 -19.92 -24.37 -1.85
CA GLU A 108 -20.93 -24.02 -0.86
C GLU A 108 -20.38 -24.15 0.56
N GLU A 109 -19.52 -25.15 0.79
CA GLU A 109 -18.83 -25.35 2.06
C GLU A 109 -17.82 -24.23 2.32
N CYS A 110 -17.00 -23.88 1.31
CA CYS A 110 -16.04 -22.78 1.38
C CYS A 110 -16.73 -21.43 1.65
N GLU A 111 -17.77 -21.12 0.90
CA GLU A 111 -18.54 -19.87 1.07
C GLU A 111 -19.15 -19.79 2.46
N LYS A 112 -19.86 -20.84 2.88
CA LYS A 112 -20.53 -20.87 4.18
C LYS A 112 -19.53 -20.77 5.33
N HIS A 113 -18.40 -21.48 5.23
CA HIS A 113 -17.36 -21.45 6.25
C HIS A 113 -16.73 -20.06 6.35
N TYR A 114 -16.34 -19.48 5.21
CA TYR A 114 -15.76 -18.14 5.16
C TYR A 114 -16.72 -17.08 5.71
N MET A 115 -17.97 -17.08 5.24
CA MET A 115 -19.00 -16.14 5.73
C MET A 115 -19.24 -16.29 7.22
N LYS A 116 -19.31 -17.52 7.74
CA LYS A 116 -19.64 -17.78 9.15
C LYS A 116 -18.49 -17.42 10.08
N HIS A 117 -17.26 -17.79 9.76
CA HIS A 117 -16.12 -17.71 10.68
C HIS A 117 -15.27 -16.45 10.50
N PHE A 118 -15.23 -15.85 9.31
CA PHE A 118 -14.38 -14.69 9.02
C PHE A 118 -15.17 -13.38 8.88
N ILE A 119 -16.40 -13.42 8.37
CA ILE A 119 -17.23 -12.20 8.17
C ILE A 119 -18.23 -11.99 9.30
N ASN A 120 -19.12 -12.97 9.53
CA ASN A 120 -20.27 -12.81 10.42
C ASN A 120 -19.93 -13.00 11.91
N ASN A 121 -18.83 -13.70 12.22
CA ASN A 121 -18.42 -13.99 13.57
C ASN A 121 -16.97 -13.57 13.83
N PRO A 122 -16.72 -12.28 14.13
CA PRO A 122 -15.37 -11.78 14.35
C PRO A 122 -14.76 -12.21 15.69
N LEU A 123 -15.16 -13.35 16.29
CA LEU A 123 -14.50 -13.89 17.50
C LEU A 123 -12.98 -14.12 17.30
N PHE A 124 -12.52 -14.15 16.05
CA PHE A 124 -11.11 -14.10 15.67
C PHE A 124 -10.39 -12.83 16.16
N ALA A 125 -11.07 -11.66 16.10
CA ALA A 125 -10.53 -10.41 16.61
C ALA A 125 -10.29 -10.46 18.13
N SER A 126 -11.21 -11.06 18.90
CA SER A 126 -11.08 -11.11 20.36
C SER A 126 -10.07 -12.14 20.89
N THR A 127 -9.74 -13.18 20.11
CA THR A 127 -8.92 -14.30 20.61
C THR A 127 -7.44 -14.18 20.22
N LEU A 128 -7.12 -13.61 19.05
CA LEU A 128 -5.73 -13.34 18.65
C LEU A 128 -5.17 -12.00 19.15
N LEU A 129 -6.02 -11.01 19.50
CA LEU A 129 -5.57 -9.79 20.18
C LEU A 129 -5.11 -10.03 21.65
N ASN A 130 -5.21 -11.28 22.14
CA ASN A 130 -4.59 -11.70 23.40
C ASN A 130 -3.15 -12.24 23.22
N LEU A 131 -2.59 -12.23 22.01
CA LEU A 131 -1.13 -12.18 21.89
C LEU A 131 -0.71 -10.91 22.64
N LYS A 132 0.12 -11.07 23.68
CA LYS A 132 0.77 -9.92 24.33
C LYS A 132 1.26 -9.02 23.20
N GLN A 133 0.64 -7.85 23.02
CA GLN A 133 1.20 -6.80 22.19
C GLN A 133 2.67 -6.76 22.60
N ALA A 134 3.58 -7.08 21.66
CA ALA A 134 5.00 -6.92 21.90
C ALA A 134 5.12 -5.51 22.45
N GLU A 135 5.57 -5.36 23.71
CA GLU A 135 5.50 -4.10 24.45
C GLU A 135 5.94 -2.99 23.51
N GLU A 136 4.97 -2.27 22.94
CA GLU A 136 5.25 -1.11 22.11
C GLU A 136 6.04 -0.23 23.05
N ALA A 137 7.31 -0.02 22.71
CA ALA A 137 8.25 0.68 23.55
C ALA A 137 7.54 1.95 24.01
N LYS A 138 7.22 2.03 25.31
CA LYS A 138 6.46 3.13 25.90
C LYS A 138 7.19 4.42 25.56
N THR A 139 6.83 5.04 24.45
CA THR A 139 7.17 6.42 24.16
C THR A 139 6.45 7.20 25.24
N ALA A 140 7.21 7.98 26.01
CA ALA A 140 6.69 8.65 27.19
C ALA A 140 5.41 9.44 26.84
N ASP A 141 4.33 9.15 27.58
CA ASP A 141 2.97 9.72 27.48
C ASP A 141 2.88 11.24 27.78
N THR A 142 3.96 11.99 27.60
CA THR A 142 3.90 13.45 27.58
C THR A 142 3.48 13.89 26.20
N ALA A 143 2.17 14.05 26.01
CA ALA A 143 1.62 14.79 24.88
C ALA A 143 2.31 16.17 24.81
N ILE A 144 3.07 16.40 23.74
CA ILE A 144 3.70 17.70 23.50
C ILE A 144 2.55 18.67 23.17
N PRO A 145 2.34 19.75 23.95
CA PRO A 145 1.31 20.73 23.66
C PRO A 145 1.51 21.31 22.25
N PHE A 146 0.52 21.10 21.38
CA PHE A 146 0.54 21.69 20.05
C PHE A 146 0.18 23.19 20.13
N HIS A 147 1.08 24.03 19.65
CA HIS A 147 0.82 25.46 19.47
C HIS A 147 0.90 25.78 17.98
N SER A 148 -0.20 26.29 17.42
CA SER A 148 -0.25 26.76 16.04
C SER A 148 0.78 27.89 15.84
N ALA A 149 1.77 27.68 14.98
CA ALA A 149 2.74 28.71 14.59
C ALA A 149 2.49 29.13 13.14
N GLU A 150 2.40 30.44 12.87
CA GLU A 150 2.20 30.95 11.50
C GLU A 150 3.44 30.75 10.61
N ASP A 151 4.66 30.73 11.18
CA ASP A 151 5.89 30.41 10.47
C ASP A 151 6.56 29.17 11.10
N PRO A 152 6.58 28.02 10.40
CA PRO A 152 7.19 26.80 10.92
C PRO A 152 8.71 26.96 11.06
N PRO A 153 9.33 26.45 12.15
CA PRO A 153 10.76 26.57 12.35
C PRO A 153 11.56 25.88 11.23
N ARG A 154 12.56 26.58 10.69
CA ARG A 154 13.49 26.09 9.67
C ARG A 154 14.90 25.99 10.26
N PRO A 155 15.19 24.93 11.04
CA PRO A 155 16.51 24.74 11.62
C PRO A 155 17.56 24.59 10.51
N THR A 156 18.75 25.15 10.74
CA THR A 156 19.88 24.90 9.85
C THR A 156 20.32 23.44 9.97
N PHE A 157 20.85 22.90 8.87
CA PHE A 157 21.38 21.54 8.82
C PHE A 157 22.33 21.26 9.99
N ASP A 158 22.11 20.14 10.69
CA ASP A 158 22.91 19.67 11.84
C ASP A 158 22.87 20.53 13.11
N SER A 159 21.89 21.45 13.22
CA SER A 159 21.63 22.14 14.50
C SER A 159 21.06 21.19 15.56
N LEU A 160 21.23 21.52 16.84
CA LEU A 160 20.63 20.77 17.95
C LEU A 160 19.12 20.59 17.74
N LEU A 161 18.43 21.65 17.33
CA LEU A 161 17.00 21.62 17.01
C LEU A 161 16.68 20.68 15.85
N SER A 162 17.50 20.65 14.78
CA SER A 162 17.34 19.70 13.67
C SER A 162 17.43 18.24 14.13
N ARG A 163 18.29 17.96 15.11
CA ARG A 163 18.51 16.61 15.63
C ARG A 163 17.40 16.18 16.58
N ASP A 164 16.93 17.09 17.43
CA ASP A 164 15.78 16.86 18.32
C ASP A 164 14.49 16.63 17.54
N MET A 165 14.38 17.20 16.34
CA MET A 165 13.24 17.00 15.44
C MET A 165 13.27 15.66 14.70
N ALA A 166 14.34 14.86 14.83
CA ALA A 166 14.43 13.49 14.29
C ALA A 166 13.99 13.35 12.82
N GLY A 167 14.35 14.33 11.98
CA GLY A 167 13.98 14.34 10.55
C GLY A 167 12.59 14.88 10.24
N TYR A 168 11.83 15.39 11.22
CA TYR A 168 10.59 16.13 10.96
C TYR A 168 10.87 17.44 10.21
N MET A 169 10.06 17.72 9.20
CA MET A 169 10.08 18.90 8.34
C MET A 169 8.81 19.74 8.58
N PRO A 170 8.85 20.74 9.48
CA PRO A 170 7.68 21.52 9.91
C PRO A 170 6.92 22.23 8.79
N ALA A 171 7.61 22.68 7.74
CA ALA A 171 6.99 23.38 6.62
C ALA A 171 6.12 22.46 5.74
N ARG A 172 6.39 21.15 5.74
CA ARG A 172 5.61 20.12 5.04
C ARG A 172 4.74 19.28 5.97
N ALA A 173 4.92 19.44 7.28
CA ALA A 173 4.33 18.60 8.32
C ALA A 173 4.60 17.10 8.11
N ASP A 174 5.84 16.77 7.73
CA ASP A 174 6.23 15.44 7.24
C ASP A 174 7.63 15.05 7.75
N PHE A 175 8.01 13.77 7.72
CA PHE A 175 9.36 13.32 8.07
C PHE A 175 10.24 13.12 6.81
N ILE A 176 11.56 13.20 6.97
CA ILE A 176 12.53 12.93 5.89
C ILE A 176 12.53 11.44 5.55
N GLU A 177 12.35 10.59 6.55
CA GLU A 177 12.27 9.15 6.40
C GLU A 177 10.80 8.74 6.59
N GLU A 178 10.21 8.17 5.55
CA GLU A 178 8.85 7.66 5.61
C GLU A 178 8.83 6.41 6.48
N PHE A 179 7.77 6.23 7.28
CA PHE A 179 7.61 5.05 8.12
C PHE A 179 7.64 3.76 7.29
N ASP A 180 7.10 3.82 6.06
CA ASP A 180 7.12 2.72 5.11
C ASP A 180 7.28 3.25 3.68
N ASN A 181 8.52 3.18 3.17
CA ASN A 181 8.85 3.58 1.79
C ASN A 181 8.18 2.67 0.72
N TYR A 182 7.55 1.55 1.11
CA TYR A 182 6.85 0.65 0.21
C TYR A 182 5.34 0.91 0.12
N ALA A 183 4.76 1.68 1.04
CA ALA A 183 3.33 1.97 1.02
C ALA A 183 2.87 2.65 -0.29
N GLU A 184 3.73 3.47 -0.91
CA GLU A 184 3.47 4.09 -2.21
C GLU A 184 3.52 3.08 -3.38
N TRP A 185 4.21 1.94 -3.22
CA TRP A 185 4.25 0.89 -4.25
C TRP A 185 2.90 0.18 -4.38
N ASP A 186 2.21 -0.06 -3.27
CA ASP A 186 0.89 -0.68 -3.26
C ASP A 186 -0.17 0.20 -3.94
N LEU A 187 0.03 1.52 -3.94
CA LEU A 187 -0.86 2.49 -4.59
C LEU A 187 -0.52 2.74 -6.07
N ARG A 188 0.67 2.33 -6.53
CA ARG A 188 1.18 2.64 -7.87
C ARG A 188 0.29 2.10 -8.98
N ASP A 189 -0.26 0.91 -8.77
CA ASP A 189 -0.99 0.15 -9.80
C ASP A 189 -2.52 0.36 -9.70
N ILE A 190 -2.97 1.35 -8.94
CA ILE A 190 -4.39 1.75 -8.91
C ILE A 190 -4.69 2.54 -10.20
N ASP A 191 -5.20 1.83 -11.20
CA ASP A 191 -5.75 2.40 -12.43
C ASP A 191 -7.23 2.75 -12.25
N PHE A 192 -7.58 4.00 -12.49
CA PHE A 192 -8.98 4.45 -12.50
C PHE A 192 -9.67 3.98 -13.79
N VAL A 193 -10.68 3.12 -13.67
CA VAL A 193 -11.53 2.74 -14.81
C VAL A 193 -12.67 3.74 -14.99
N GLU A 194 -13.19 3.87 -16.22
CA GLU A 194 -14.27 4.84 -16.54
C GLU A 194 -15.55 4.64 -15.70
N ASP A 195 -15.74 3.44 -15.13
CA ASP A 195 -16.87 3.06 -14.27
C ASP A 195 -16.68 3.49 -12.79
N ASP A 196 -15.45 3.83 -12.35
CA ASP A 196 -15.18 4.41 -11.02
C ASP A 196 -15.67 5.87 -10.90
N SER A 197 -16.20 6.42 -11.99
CA SER A 197 -16.70 7.78 -12.05
C SER A 197 -17.75 8.01 -10.95
N ASP A 198 -18.66 7.07 -10.69
CA ASP A 198 -19.69 7.20 -9.65
C ASP A 198 -19.15 7.23 -8.21
N ILE A 199 -18.03 6.56 -7.93
CA ILE A 199 -17.34 6.64 -6.62
C ILE A 199 -16.56 7.98 -6.51
N LEU A 200 -16.01 8.47 -7.63
CA LEU A 200 -15.30 9.75 -7.71
C LEU A 200 -16.22 10.98 -7.72
N HIS A 201 -17.47 10.84 -8.19
CA HIS A 201 -18.50 11.90 -8.17
C HIS A 201 -18.91 12.28 -6.73
N GLY A 202 -18.61 11.44 -5.73
CA GLY A 202 -18.80 11.75 -4.31
C GLY A 202 -17.79 12.76 -3.73
N ARG A 203 -16.63 12.98 -4.40
CA ARG A 203 -15.74 14.09 -4.05
C ARG A 203 -16.39 15.38 -4.53
N ARG A 204 -17.07 16.07 -3.62
CA ARG A 204 -17.54 17.45 -3.84
C ARG A 204 -16.39 18.25 -4.46
N SER A 205 -16.59 18.75 -5.68
CA SER A 205 -15.62 19.65 -6.31
C SER A 205 -15.31 20.75 -5.32
N ALA A 206 -14.02 21.01 -5.09
CA ALA A 206 -13.61 22.07 -4.19
C ALA A 206 -14.32 23.38 -4.58
N PRO A 207 -14.84 24.15 -3.61
CA PRO A 207 -15.55 25.38 -3.91
C PRO A 207 -14.67 26.31 -4.78
N PRO A 208 -15.28 27.10 -5.68
CA PRO A 208 -14.56 28.01 -6.55
C PRO A 208 -13.63 28.93 -5.74
N LEU A 209 -12.43 29.20 -6.27
CA LEU A 209 -11.49 30.09 -5.60
C LEU A 209 -12.07 31.51 -5.52
N ASN A 210 -12.13 32.10 -4.33
CA ASN A 210 -12.53 33.50 -4.22
C ASN A 210 -11.39 34.41 -4.74
N LEU A 211 -11.66 35.25 -5.75
CA LEU A 211 -10.65 36.11 -6.38
C LEU A 211 -10.53 37.50 -5.74
N THR A 212 -11.35 37.83 -4.73
CA THR A 212 -11.33 39.15 -4.10
C THR A 212 -10.01 39.39 -3.36
N GLY A 213 -9.38 40.54 -3.60
CA GLY A 213 -8.12 40.93 -2.94
C GLY A 213 -6.85 40.27 -3.46
N LEU A 214 -6.92 39.38 -4.47
CA LEU A 214 -5.72 38.75 -5.04
C LEU A 214 -5.01 39.67 -6.06
N PRO A 215 -3.65 39.68 -6.08
CA PRO A 215 -2.89 40.46 -7.04
C PRO A 215 -3.08 39.93 -8.47
N GLY A 216 -3.35 40.83 -9.42
CA GLY A 216 -3.54 40.50 -10.82
C GLY A 216 -4.99 40.25 -11.25
N THR A 217 -5.95 40.21 -10.31
CA THR A 217 -7.38 40.02 -10.63
C THR A 217 -7.93 41.12 -11.56
N GLU A 218 -7.45 42.35 -11.45
CA GLU A 218 -7.90 43.47 -12.29
C GLU A 218 -7.47 43.37 -13.76
N LYS A 219 -6.46 42.55 -14.06
CA LYS A 219 -5.94 42.35 -15.42
C LYS A 219 -6.61 41.18 -16.16
N LEU A 220 -7.58 40.53 -15.51
CA LEU A 220 -8.32 39.39 -16.07
C LEU A 220 -9.68 39.82 -16.63
N ASN A 221 -10.04 39.26 -17.78
CA ASN A 221 -11.40 39.34 -18.30
C ASN A 221 -12.35 38.41 -17.52
N GLU A 222 -13.67 38.63 -17.60
CA GLU A 222 -14.66 37.80 -16.88
C GLU A 222 -14.50 36.29 -17.14
N LYS A 223 -14.26 35.90 -18.40
CA LYS A 223 -13.99 34.49 -18.76
C LYS A 223 -12.70 33.94 -18.13
N GLU A 224 -11.69 34.77 -17.94
CA GLU A 224 -10.43 34.38 -17.32
C GLU A 224 -10.55 34.30 -15.80
N LYS A 225 -11.39 35.17 -15.20
CA LYS A 225 -11.77 35.08 -13.79
C LYS A 225 -12.50 33.76 -13.53
N GLU A 226 -13.49 33.40 -14.35
CA GLU A 226 -14.19 32.12 -14.25
C GLU A 226 -13.24 30.92 -14.36
N LEU A 227 -12.30 30.95 -15.31
CA LEU A 227 -11.27 29.92 -15.42
C LEU A 227 -10.41 29.83 -14.16
N CYS A 228 -9.95 30.95 -13.62
CA CYS A 228 -9.13 31.00 -12.40
C CYS A 228 -9.90 30.47 -11.18
N GLN A 229 -11.19 30.80 -11.08
CA GLN A 229 -12.09 30.30 -10.03
C GLN A 229 -12.25 28.78 -10.09
N MET A 230 -12.57 28.26 -11.28
CA MET A 230 -12.85 26.83 -11.51
C MET A 230 -11.60 25.94 -11.44
N VAL A 231 -10.46 26.44 -11.95
CA VAL A 231 -9.18 25.70 -11.97
C VAL A 231 -8.38 25.96 -10.68
N ARG A 232 -8.87 26.85 -9.81
CA ARG A 232 -8.23 27.31 -8.57
C ARG A 232 -6.79 27.75 -8.86
N LEU A 233 -6.67 28.72 -9.76
CA LEU A 233 -5.42 29.38 -10.13
C LEU A 233 -5.43 30.80 -9.59
N VAL A 234 -4.33 31.20 -8.98
CA VAL A 234 -4.14 32.59 -8.56
C VAL A 234 -3.98 33.46 -9.82
N PRO A 235 -4.70 34.59 -9.95
CA PRO A 235 -4.66 35.46 -11.12
C PRO A 235 -3.26 35.85 -11.60
N GLY A 236 -2.36 36.23 -10.67
CA GLY A 236 -0.97 36.54 -11.00
C GLY A 236 -0.24 35.38 -11.70
N ALA A 237 -0.36 34.17 -11.16
CA ALA A 237 0.26 32.98 -11.76
C ALA A 237 -0.35 32.64 -13.12
N TYR A 238 -1.68 32.76 -13.28
CA TYR A 238 -2.32 32.57 -14.58
C TYR A 238 -1.79 33.53 -15.64
N LEU A 239 -1.57 34.81 -15.30
CA LEU A 239 -1.01 35.78 -16.24
C LEU A 239 0.42 35.42 -16.67
N GLU A 240 1.23 34.94 -15.73
CA GLU A 240 2.58 34.43 -16.04
C GLU A 240 2.51 33.24 -16.99
N TYR A 241 1.66 32.24 -16.70
CA TYR A 241 1.47 31.07 -17.57
C TYR A 241 0.95 31.45 -18.94
N LYS A 242 -0.04 32.34 -19.01
CA LYS A 242 -0.58 32.86 -20.26
C LYS A 242 0.53 33.52 -21.08
N SER A 243 1.34 34.38 -20.47
CA SER A 243 2.44 35.06 -21.16
C SER A 243 3.50 34.09 -21.67
N ALA A 244 3.83 33.06 -20.89
CA ALA A 244 4.81 32.05 -21.26
C ALA A 244 4.32 31.23 -22.47
N LEU A 245 3.07 30.76 -22.44
CA LEU A 245 2.47 29.97 -23.52
C LEU A 245 2.30 30.80 -24.82
N LEU A 246 1.91 32.07 -24.69
CA LEU A 246 1.81 33.01 -25.81
C LEU A 246 3.18 33.25 -26.48
N ASN A 247 4.21 33.51 -25.67
CA ASN A 247 5.56 33.76 -26.17
C ASN A 247 6.11 32.55 -26.92
N GLU A 248 5.84 31.33 -26.44
CA GLU A 248 6.30 30.11 -27.10
C GLU A 248 5.52 29.83 -28.40
N CYS A 249 4.20 30.05 -28.38
CA CYS A 249 3.37 29.94 -29.57
C CYS A 249 3.80 30.92 -30.67
N ASN A 250 4.12 32.16 -30.31
CA ASN A 250 4.59 33.17 -31.27
C ASN A 250 5.96 32.84 -31.87
N LYS A 251 6.83 32.15 -31.13
CA LYS A 251 8.14 31.71 -31.65
C LYS A 251 8.02 30.56 -32.63
N GLN A 252 7.13 29.60 -32.37
CA GLN A 252 7.03 28.36 -33.14
C GLN A 252 5.89 28.34 -34.17
N GLY A 253 5.03 29.37 -34.19
CA GLY A 253 3.85 29.45 -35.06
C GLY A 253 2.68 28.55 -34.61
N GLY A 254 2.84 27.86 -33.49
CA GLY A 254 1.85 27.02 -32.84
C GLY A 254 2.46 26.30 -31.65
N LEU A 255 1.62 25.77 -30.78
CA LEU A 255 2.04 25.12 -29.54
C LEU A 255 1.35 23.77 -29.42
N ARG A 256 2.09 22.72 -29.04
CA ARG A 256 1.52 21.41 -28.67
C ARG A 256 1.28 21.32 -27.17
N LEU A 257 0.27 20.57 -26.75
CA LEU A 257 -0.03 20.36 -25.32
C LEU A 257 1.16 19.80 -24.52
N ALA A 258 1.97 18.91 -25.13
CA ALA A 258 3.17 18.38 -24.48
C ALA A 258 4.22 19.47 -24.19
N GLN A 259 4.39 20.43 -25.12
CA GLN A 259 5.28 21.57 -24.93
C GLN A 259 4.73 22.52 -23.86
N ALA A 260 3.41 22.78 -23.87
CA ALA A 260 2.76 23.57 -22.83
C ALA A 260 2.99 22.99 -21.42
N ARG A 261 2.87 21.67 -21.26
CA ARG A 261 3.17 20.95 -20.00
C ARG A 261 4.62 21.12 -19.55
N ALA A 262 5.57 21.01 -20.48
CA ALA A 262 6.99 21.21 -20.17
C ALA A 262 7.32 22.66 -19.78
N LEU A 263 6.56 23.63 -20.30
CA LEU A 263 6.83 25.06 -20.13
C LEU A 263 6.38 25.59 -18.76
N ILE A 264 5.12 25.33 -18.38
CA ILE A 264 4.54 25.93 -17.16
C ILE A 264 4.70 25.06 -15.91
N LYS A 265 5.04 23.77 -16.08
CA LYS A 265 5.39 22.82 -15.00
C LYS A 265 4.41 22.80 -13.81
N ILE A 266 3.12 22.96 -14.07
CA ILE A 266 2.04 22.76 -13.08
C ILE A 266 1.31 21.44 -13.34
N ASP A 267 0.35 21.13 -12.45
CA ASP A 267 -0.57 20.00 -12.60
C ASP A 267 -1.07 19.82 -14.05
N VAL A 268 -1.02 18.56 -14.52
CA VAL A 268 -1.29 18.20 -15.91
C VAL A 268 -2.73 18.46 -16.34
N ASN A 269 -3.68 18.44 -15.40
CA ASN A 269 -5.09 18.70 -15.64
C ASN A 269 -5.36 20.21 -15.70
N LYS A 270 -4.73 20.99 -14.80
CA LYS A 270 -4.78 22.46 -14.86
C LYS A 270 -4.14 22.99 -16.14
N THR A 271 -2.98 22.47 -16.53
CA THR A 271 -2.31 22.85 -17.76
C THR A 271 -3.18 22.61 -18.99
N ARG A 272 -3.84 21.44 -19.06
CA ARG A 272 -4.77 21.13 -20.16
C ARG A 272 -5.92 22.12 -20.21
N LYS A 273 -6.56 22.43 -19.07
CA LYS A 273 -7.68 23.39 -19.02
C LYS A 273 -7.27 24.81 -19.47
N ILE A 274 -6.09 25.28 -19.08
CA ILE A 274 -5.55 26.58 -19.53
C ILE A 274 -5.28 26.55 -21.03
N TYR A 275 -4.60 25.51 -21.52
CA TYR A 275 -4.26 25.37 -22.94
C TYR A 275 -5.51 25.31 -23.82
N ASP A 276 -6.51 24.51 -23.45
CA ASP A 276 -7.77 24.39 -24.19
C ASP A 276 -8.57 25.71 -24.17
N PHE A 277 -8.53 26.45 -23.06
CA PHE A 277 -9.13 27.78 -22.97
C PHE A 277 -8.45 28.78 -23.91
N LEU A 278 -7.12 28.82 -23.92
CA LEU A 278 -6.34 29.73 -24.78
C LEU A 278 -6.51 29.42 -26.27
N ILE A 279 -6.67 28.15 -26.64
CA ILE A 279 -7.03 27.77 -28.03
C ILE A 279 -8.44 28.25 -28.35
N ARG A 280 -9.41 28.01 -27.47
CA ARG A 280 -10.82 28.36 -27.71
C ARG A 280 -11.02 29.86 -27.90
N GLU A 281 -10.33 30.68 -27.12
CA GLU A 281 -10.37 32.13 -27.24
C GLU A 281 -9.44 32.67 -28.34
N GLY A 282 -8.71 31.80 -29.06
CA GLY A 282 -7.87 32.17 -30.20
C GLY A 282 -6.54 32.83 -29.84
N TYR A 283 -6.09 32.73 -28.59
CA TYR A 283 -4.80 33.28 -28.14
C TYR A 283 -3.61 32.46 -28.63
N ILE A 284 -3.76 31.13 -28.74
CA ILE A 284 -2.71 30.22 -29.22
C ILE A 284 -3.25 29.32 -30.34
N THR A 285 -2.39 29.00 -31.30
CA THR A 285 -2.68 28.06 -32.39
C THR A 285 -2.17 26.67 -32.03
N LYS A 286 -2.98 25.65 -32.34
CA LYS A 286 -2.60 24.24 -32.13
C LYS A 286 -1.63 23.80 -33.24
N ALA A 287 -0.45 23.31 -32.85
CA ALA A 287 0.57 22.71 -33.75
C ALA A 287 0.48 21.17 -33.80
#